data_AF-A0A8S2MJA2-F1
#
_entry.id   AF-A0A8S2MJA2-F1
#
_cell.length_a   1.000
_cell.length_b   1.000
_cell.length_c   1.000
_cell.angle_alpha   90.00
_cell.angle_beta   90.00
_cell.angle_gamma   90.00
#
_symmetry.space_group_name_H-M   'P 1'
#
loop_
_entity.id
_entity.type
_entity.pdbx_description
1 polymer ?
#
loop_
_entity_poly.entity_id
_entity_poly.type
_entity_poly.pdbx_seq_one_letter_code
_entity_poly.pdbx_strand_id
1 'polypeptide(L)'
;MAAARFIRFFSRRQAKHPATALNDENISHTNSKLLPNLLNSNAKVYSTGKKQQPIPIKHGLVCTIVFLDGDDVNFEVDRKALGKSLYDKVIAHTKLVEPDYFGLQFTDTHNVKQWLDPTKSLKKQCKIGPPYTFRFRVKFYTSDPQNLHDELTRYLFVLQLKDDIRTGKLDCPSGPDVELAALTMQ
;
A
#
# COMPACT_ATOMS: atom_id res chain seq x y z
N MET A 1 26.26 10.47 11.02
CA MET A 1 25.30 11.61 11.15
C MET A 1 24.57 12.01 9.84
N ALA A 2 24.85 11.40 8.67
CA ALA A 2 24.24 11.80 7.39
C ALA A 2 22.84 11.19 7.15
N ALA A 3 22.59 9.95 7.58
CA ALA A 3 21.29 9.29 7.44
C ALA A 3 20.16 10.12 8.07
N ALA A 4 20.34 10.58 9.31
CA ALA A 4 19.37 11.41 10.04
C ALA A 4 19.07 12.78 9.40
N ARG A 5 19.97 13.30 8.55
CA ARG A 5 19.74 14.57 7.81
C ARG A 5 18.91 14.34 6.55
N PHE A 6 18.97 13.15 5.96
CA PHE A 6 18.22 12.83 4.74
C PHE A 6 16.72 12.64 5.01
N ILE A 7 16.33 12.01 6.12
CA ILE A 7 14.91 11.90 6.46
C ILE A 7 14.29 13.26 6.81
N ARG A 8 15.07 14.18 7.41
CA ARG A 8 14.60 15.57 7.66
C ARG A 8 14.37 16.39 6.39
N PHE A 9 15.11 16.14 5.31
CA PHE A 9 14.94 16.89 4.05
C PHE A 9 13.66 16.47 3.31
N PHE A 10 13.30 15.18 3.34
CA PHE A 10 12.05 14.67 2.74
C PHE A 10 10.82 14.90 3.63
N SER A 11 10.96 14.87 4.96
CA SER A 11 9.87 15.13 5.91
C SER A 11 9.35 16.59 5.84
N ARG A 12 10.19 17.57 5.48
CA ARG A 12 9.77 18.97 5.36
C ARG A 12 8.88 19.29 4.14
N ARG A 13 8.82 18.44 3.11
CA ARG A 13 8.04 18.72 1.89
C ARG A 13 6.59 18.19 1.91
N GLN A 14 6.20 17.45 2.95
CA GLN A 14 4.84 16.90 3.11
C GLN A 14 4.11 17.37 4.38
N ALA A 15 4.63 18.38 5.08
CA ALA A 15 3.92 18.98 6.21
C ALA A 15 3.00 20.11 5.73
N LYS A 16 1.87 19.76 5.09
CA LYS A 16 0.69 20.63 4.97
C LYS A 16 -0.54 19.78 4.63
N HIS A 17 -1.08 19.08 5.61
CA HIS A 17 -2.52 18.97 5.84
C HIS A 17 -2.77 18.57 7.31
N PRO A 18 -3.62 19.31 8.04
CA PRO A 18 -3.88 19.07 9.46
C PRO A 18 -4.84 17.88 9.67
N ALA A 19 -4.55 17.09 10.70
CA ALA A 19 -5.47 16.11 11.27
C ALA A 19 -6.63 16.83 11.95
N THR A 20 -7.87 16.56 11.53
CA THR A 20 -9.07 17.04 12.20
C THR A 20 -9.38 16.11 13.38
N ALA A 21 -9.46 16.72 14.56
CA ALA A 21 -9.75 16.09 15.84
C ALA A 21 -11.17 15.48 15.88
N LEU A 22 -11.27 14.37 16.59
CA LEU A 22 -12.52 13.75 17.02
C LEU A 22 -13.23 14.67 18.03
N ASN A 23 -14.50 14.97 17.80
CA ASN A 23 -15.35 15.65 18.76
C ASN A 23 -16.08 14.60 19.61
N ASP A 24 -15.96 14.75 20.92
CA ASP A 24 -16.78 14.08 21.93
C ASP A 24 -18.20 14.66 21.91
N GLU A 25 -19.22 13.81 21.74
CA GLU A 25 -20.61 14.15 22.09
C GLU A 25 -21.22 13.11 23.06
N ASN A 26 -21.32 13.57 24.30
CA ASN A 26 -22.44 13.49 25.25
C ASN A 26 -23.25 12.20 25.47
N ILE A 27 -23.34 11.86 26.75
CA ILE A 27 -24.17 10.83 27.37
C ILE A 27 -25.48 11.45 27.93
N SER A 28 -26.56 10.69 27.74
CA SER A 28 -27.75 10.46 28.61
C SER A 28 -29.05 11.27 28.51
N HIS A 29 -30.10 10.49 28.81
CA HIS A 29 -31.51 10.78 29.15
C HIS A 29 -32.49 10.79 27.96
N THR A 30 -33.61 10.05 27.92
CA THR A 30 -34.40 9.23 28.87
C THR A 30 -35.50 8.49 28.10
N ASN A 31 -35.87 7.27 28.54
CA ASN A 31 -37.22 6.64 28.64
C ASN A 31 -38.23 6.78 27.47
N SER A 32 -39.06 5.82 27.07
CA SER A 32 -39.53 4.53 27.59
C SER A 32 -40.57 3.98 26.59
N LYS A 33 -40.67 2.65 26.42
CA LYS A 33 -41.92 1.86 26.44
C LYS A 33 -41.62 0.38 26.19
N LEU A 34 -42.18 -0.44 27.08
CA LEU A 34 -42.00 -1.88 27.23
C LEU A 34 -43.13 -2.67 26.52
N LEU A 35 -42.73 -3.72 25.77
CA LEU A 35 -43.23 -5.12 25.72
C LEU A 35 -44.64 -5.47 25.19
N PRO A 36 -44.96 -6.77 24.88
CA PRO A 36 -44.19 -7.85 24.23
C PRO A 36 -45.04 -8.71 23.23
N ASN A 37 -44.51 -9.88 22.84
CA ASN A 37 -45.15 -11.09 22.25
C ASN A 37 -44.95 -11.28 20.74
N LEU A 38 -44.78 -12.48 20.18
CA LEU A 38 -44.49 -13.85 20.64
C LEU A 38 -44.12 -14.59 19.33
N LEU A 39 -43.20 -15.56 19.42
CA LEU A 39 -43.07 -16.73 18.54
C LEU A 39 -43.15 -16.52 17.01
N ASN A 40 -41.99 -16.56 16.34
CA ASN A 40 -41.93 -17.31 15.08
C ASN A 40 -40.60 -18.06 14.95
N SER A 41 -40.70 -19.35 15.20
CA SER A 41 -39.74 -20.37 14.83
C SER A 41 -39.53 -20.39 13.32
N ASN A 42 -38.33 -20.04 12.85
CA ASN A 42 -37.74 -20.59 11.62
C ASN A 42 -36.24 -20.28 11.58
N ALA A 43 -35.48 -20.94 12.47
CA ALA A 43 -34.03 -21.04 12.32
C ALA A 43 -33.72 -21.97 11.14
N LYS A 44 -33.66 -21.42 9.93
CA LYS A 44 -33.10 -22.11 8.77
C LYS A 44 -31.58 -21.95 8.83
N VAL A 45 -30.94 -22.92 9.48
CA VAL A 45 -29.50 -23.16 9.39
C VAL A 45 -29.17 -23.42 7.93
N TYR A 46 -28.47 -22.47 7.29
CA TYR A 46 -27.73 -22.75 6.07
C TYR A 46 -26.23 -22.60 6.37
N SER A 47 -25.65 -23.73 6.76
CA SER A 47 -24.27 -24.03 6.45
C SER A 47 -24.13 -24.08 4.93
N THR A 48 -23.29 -23.21 4.35
CA THR A 48 -22.45 -23.54 3.19
C THR A 48 -21.38 -22.45 3.07
N GLY A 49 -20.13 -22.81 3.38
CA GLY A 49 -18.97 -22.01 3.03
C GLY A 49 -18.88 -21.87 1.50
N LYS A 50 -19.02 -20.65 1.00
CA LYS A 50 -18.75 -20.34 -0.40
C LYS A 50 -17.27 -19.98 -0.53
N LYS A 51 -16.47 -20.92 -1.04
CA LYS A 51 -15.23 -20.57 -1.76
C LYS A 51 -15.65 -19.67 -2.92
N GLN A 52 -15.32 -18.39 -2.87
CA GLN A 52 -15.56 -17.48 -3.98
C GLN A 52 -14.66 -17.90 -5.14
N GLN A 53 -15.25 -18.59 -6.12
CA GLN A 53 -14.68 -18.75 -7.45
C GLN A 53 -14.65 -17.36 -8.11
N PRO A 54 -13.55 -16.92 -8.74
CA PRO A 54 -13.51 -15.63 -9.41
C PRO A 54 -14.51 -15.62 -10.56
N ILE A 55 -15.44 -14.66 -10.54
CA ILE A 55 -16.33 -14.39 -11.67
C ILE A 55 -15.42 -13.97 -12.84
N PRO A 56 -15.45 -14.64 -14.00
CA PRO A 56 -14.62 -14.24 -15.13
C PRO A 56 -15.02 -12.82 -15.58
N ILE A 57 -14.10 -11.87 -15.42
CA ILE A 57 -14.31 -10.46 -15.74
C ILE A 57 -14.29 -10.35 -17.27
N LYS A 58 -15.47 -10.40 -17.91
CA LYS A 58 -15.62 -10.35 -19.38
C LYS A 58 -14.96 -9.12 -20.05
N HIS A 59 -14.57 -8.10 -19.27
CA HIS A 59 -13.85 -6.90 -19.72
C HIS A 59 -12.77 -6.44 -18.70
N GLY A 60 -11.92 -7.35 -18.23
CA GLY A 60 -10.83 -7.02 -17.30
C GLY A 60 -9.73 -6.14 -17.93
N LEU A 61 -9.07 -5.34 -17.09
CA LEU A 61 -7.75 -4.78 -17.35
C LEU A 61 -6.72 -5.66 -16.65
N VAL A 62 -5.69 -6.05 -17.39
CA VAL A 62 -4.52 -6.75 -16.84
C VAL A 62 -3.49 -5.70 -16.43
N CYS A 63 -3.13 -5.72 -15.15
CA CYS A 63 -2.11 -4.85 -14.57
C CYS A 63 -0.94 -5.72 -14.06
N THR A 64 0.24 -5.51 -14.60
CA THR A 64 1.47 -6.18 -14.17
C THR A 64 2.11 -5.36 -13.06
N ILE A 65 2.33 -5.97 -11.89
CA ILE A 65 2.96 -5.33 -10.74
C ILE A 65 4.35 -5.93 -10.57
N VAL A 66 5.39 -5.09 -10.70
CA VAL A 66 6.77 -5.45 -10.40
C VAL A 66 7.04 -5.15 -8.93
N PHE A 67 7.35 -6.17 -8.14
CA PHE A 67 7.63 -6.08 -6.72
C PHE A 67 9.07 -5.64 -6.43
N LEU A 68 9.39 -5.48 -5.14
CA LEU A 68 10.72 -5.05 -4.68
C LEU A 68 11.78 -6.14 -4.83
N ASP A 69 11.35 -7.40 -4.78
CA ASP A 69 12.16 -8.60 -4.92
C ASP A 69 12.55 -8.87 -6.39
N GLY A 70 11.90 -8.17 -7.33
CA GLY A 70 12.11 -8.32 -8.77
C GLY A 70 11.04 -9.14 -9.49
N ASP A 71 10.24 -9.89 -8.73
CA ASP A 71 9.12 -10.67 -9.26
C ASP A 71 8.03 -9.76 -9.85
N ASP A 72 7.35 -10.25 -10.88
CA ASP A 72 6.18 -9.60 -11.46
C ASP A 72 4.94 -10.50 -11.41
N VAL A 73 3.81 -9.91 -11.03
CA VAL A 73 2.52 -10.62 -10.92
C VAL A 73 1.45 -9.84 -11.66
N ASN A 74 0.62 -10.57 -12.40
CA ASN A 74 -0.52 -10.01 -13.13
C ASN A 74 -1.77 -9.99 -12.26
N PHE A 75 -2.41 -8.84 -12.18
CA PHE A 75 -3.69 -8.63 -11.50
C PHE A 75 -4.76 -8.24 -12.50
N GLU A 76 -5.90 -8.91 -12.41
CA GLU A 76 -7.09 -8.53 -13.17
C GLU A 76 -8.02 -7.66 -12.33
N VAL A 77 -8.38 -6.51 -12.89
CA VAL A 77 -9.31 -5.54 -12.31
C VAL A 77 -10.36 -5.12 -13.33
N ASP A 78 -11.49 -4.58 -12.88
CA ASP A 78 -12.50 -4.02 -13.79
C ASP A 78 -11.90 -2.88 -14.63
N ARG A 79 -12.31 -2.75 -15.89
CA ARG A 79 -11.96 -1.63 -16.77
C ARG A 79 -12.25 -0.25 -16.20
N LYS A 80 -13.26 -0.13 -15.34
CA LYS A 80 -13.63 1.12 -14.65
C LYS A 80 -13.09 1.20 -13.22
N ALA A 81 -12.27 0.23 -12.79
CA ALA A 81 -11.74 0.19 -11.44
C ALA A 81 -10.92 1.44 -11.09
N LEU A 82 -11.05 1.85 -9.83
CA LEU A 82 -10.23 2.89 -9.22
C LEU A 82 -8.84 2.35 -8.92
N GLY A 83 -7.85 3.24 -8.81
CA GLY A 83 -6.51 2.89 -8.37
C GLY A 83 -6.52 2.15 -7.03
N LYS A 84 -7.44 2.52 -6.13
CA LYS A 84 -7.63 1.85 -4.84
C LYS A 84 -7.91 0.35 -5.00
N SER A 85 -8.74 -0.05 -5.95
CA SER A 85 -9.09 -1.47 -6.14
C SER A 85 -7.90 -2.33 -6.55
N LEU A 86 -6.98 -1.78 -7.35
CA LEU A 86 -5.71 -2.46 -7.67
C LEU A 86 -4.79 -2.46 -6.45
N TYR A 87 -4.65 -1.33 -5.77
CA TYR A 87 -3.81 -1.20 -4.59
C TYR A 87 -4.21 -2.19 -3.48
N ASP A 88 -5.49 -2.25 -3.14
CA ASP A 88 -6.03 -3.17 -2.13
C ASP A 88 -5.71 -4.63 -2.46
N LYS A 89 -5.80 -5.03 -3.74
CA LYS A 89 -5.44 -6.38 -4.20
C LYS A 89 -3.95 -6.66 -4.03
N VAL A 90 -3.09 -5.69 -4.32
CA VAL A 90 -1.64 -5.80 -4.15
C VAL A 90 -1.29 -5.95 -2.67
N ILE A 91 -1.86 -5.10 -1.80
CA ILE A 91 -1.63 -5.17 -0.35
C ILE A 91 -2.12 -6.51 0.23
N ALA A 92 -3.27 -7.01 -0.23
CA ALA A 92 -3.76 -8.32 0.17
C ALA A 92 -2.85 -9.47 -0.31
N HIS A 93 -2.29 -9.37 -1.51
CA HIS A 93 -1.34 -10.36 -2.04
C HIS A 93 -0.03 -10.39 -1.24
N THR A 94 0.53 -9.22 -0.92
CA THR A 94 1.76 -9.11 -0.13
C THR A 94 1.54 -9.42 1.34
N LYS A 95 0.29 -9.44 1.84
CA LYS A 95 -0.05 -9.62 3.26
C LYS A 95 0.59 -8.55 4.17
N LEU A 96 0.65 -7.32 3.66
CA LEU A 96 1.27 -6.22 4.39
C LEU A 96 0.36 -5.72 5.52
N VAL A 97 0.93 -5.60 6.72
CA VAL A 97 0.26 -5.04 7.91
C VAL A 97 0.37 -3.51 7.94
N GLU A 98 1.47 -2.95 7.45
CA GLU A 98 1.76 -1.49 7.46
C GLU A 98 1.79 -0.93 6.02
N PRO A 99 0.66 -0.94 5.27
CA PRO A 99 0.65 -0.56 3.86
C PRO A 99 0.87 0.94 3.62
N ASP A 100 0.75 1.79 4.64
CA ASP A 100 0.81 3.25 4.52
C ASP A 100 2.18 3.76 4.05
N TYR A 101 3.25 2.97 4.23
CA TYR A 101 4.58 3.31 3.76
C TYR A 101 4.80 3.06 2.27
N PHE A 102 3.92 2.28 1.63
CA PHE A 102 4.10 1.80 0.27
C PHE A 102 3.18 2.51 -0.73
N GLY A 103 3.46 2.31 -2.00
CA GLY A 103 2.65 2.80 -3.09
C GLY A 103 2.98 2.12 -4.40
N LEU A 104 2.11 2.33 -5.39
CA LEU A 104 2.34 1.91 -6.76
C LEU A 104 2.82 3.11 -7.59
N GLN A 105 3.90 2.92 -8.34
CA GLN A 105 4.38 3.87 -9.33
C GLN A 105 4.14 3.36 -10.74
N PHE A 106 3.84 4.25 -11.66
CA PHE A 106 3.85 3.96 -13.10
C PHE A 106 4.65 5.04 -13.83
N THR A 107 5.05 4.73 -15.06
CA THR A 107 5.67 5.72 -15.93
C THR A 107 4.57 6.35 -16.78
N ASP A 108 4.51 7.68 -16.81
CA ASP A 108 3.58 8.41 -17.69
C ASP A 108 4.15 8.58 -19.11
N THR A 109 3.34 9.07 -20.05
CA THR A 109 3.71 9.28 -21.48
C THR A 109 4.94 10.16 -21.67
N HIS A 110 5.27 10.98 -20.68
CA HIS A 110 6.46 11.85 -20.67
C HIS A 110 7.70 11.18 -20.04
N ASN A 111 7.69 9.87 -19.83
CA ASN A 111 8.75 9.11 -19.13
C ASN A 111 9.01 9.56 -17.69
N VAL A 112 8.03 10.21 -17.05
CA VAL A 112 8.11 10.63 -15.64
C VAL A 112 7.44 9.58 -14.76
N LYS A 113 8.10 9.20 -13.66
CA LYS A 113 7.52 8.31 -12.65
C LYS A 113 6.44 9.06 -11.86
N GLN A 114 5.23 8.52 -11.85
CA GLN A 114 4.07 9.06 -11.14
C GLN A 114 3.55 8.03 -10.13
N TRP A 115 3.06 8.52 -9.00
CA TRP A 115 2.37 7.68 -8.03
C TRP A 115 0.92 7.45 -8.46
N LEU A 116 0.42 6.22 -8.26
CA LEU A 116 -0.97 5.89 -8.47
C LEU A 116 -1.84 6.67 -7.47
N ASP A 117 -2.82 7.40 -7.99
CA ASP A 117 -3.86 8.03 -7.19
C ASP A 117 -4.99 7.02 -6.93
N PRO A 118 -5.27 6.65 -5.67
CA PRO A 118 -6.30 5.66 -5.35
C PRO A 118 -7.71 6.14 -5.72
N THR A 119 -7.94 7.46 -5.81
CA THR A 119 -9.27 8.06 -6.05
C THR A 119 -9.66 8.10 -7.53
N LYS A 120 -8.70 7.96 -8.44
CA LYS A 120 -8.90 8.08 -9.89
C LYS A 120 -8.90 6.70 -10.56
N SER A 121 -9.64 6.55 -11.66
CA SER A 121 -9.64 5.31 -12.44
C SER A 121 -8.28 5.05 -13.09
N LEU A 122 -7.85 3.79 -13.12
CA LEU A 122 -6.54 3.38 -13.67
C LEU A 122 -6.33 3.85 -15.11
N LYS A 123 -7.33 3.64 -15.98
CA LYS A 123 -7.29 4.02 -17.40
C LYS A 123 -7.10 5.51 -17.65
N LYS A 124 -7.52 6.37 -16.72
CA LYS A 124 -7.36 7.84 -16.86
C LYS A 124 -5.94 8.29 -16.51
N GLN A 125 -5.26 7.57 -15.63
CA GLN A 125 -3.94 7.94 -15.11
C GLN A 125 -2.83 7.28 -15.89
N CYS A 126 -2.94 5.96 -16.12
CA CYS A 126 -1.96 5.19 -16.85
C CYS A 126 -2.41 5.06 -18.30
N LYS A 127 -1.74 5.80 -19.19
CA LYS A 127 -2.01 5.76 -20.63
C LYS A 127 -1.12 4.75 -21.38
N ILE A 128 -0.01 4.34 -20.76
CA ILE A 128 0.94 3.38 -21.33
C ILE A 128 0.46 1.96 -21.00
N GLY A 129 0.08 1.21 -22.04
CA GLY A 129 -0.36 -0.18 -21.98
C GLY A 129 -1.17 -0.56 -23.23
N PRO A 130 -1.56 -1.85 -23.37
CA PRO A 130 -1.26 -3.00 -22.51
C PRO A 130 0.15 -3.63 -22.76
N PRO A 131 0.74 -4.34 -21.78
CA PRO A 131 0.26 -4.48 -20.40
C PRO A 131 0.44 -3.18 -19.60
N TYR A 132 -0.46 -2.91 -18.66
CA TYR A 132 -0.34 -1.76 -17.76
C TYR A 132 0.64 -2.12 -16.63
N THR A 133 1.84 -1.56 -16.66
CA THR A 133 2.89 -1.91 -15.70
C THR A 133 2.98 -0.91 -14.56
N PHE A 134 2.94 -1.40 -13.33
CA PHE A 134 3.17 -0.64 -12.12
C PHE A 134 4.32 -1.26 -11.32
N ARG A 135 4.99 -0.44 -10.51
CA ARG A 135 6.10 -0.86 -9.64
C ARG A 135 5.71 -0.61 -8.20
N PHE A 136 5.80 -1.65 -7.38
CA PHE A 136 5.64 -1.54 -5.94
C PHE A 136 6.91 -0.91 -5.34
N ARG A 137 6.71 0.19 -4.61
CA ARG A 137 7.81 1.04 -4.11
C ARG A 137 7.48 1.64 -2.74
N VAL A 138 8.50 1.94 -1.95
CA VAL A 138 8.36 2.72 -0.70
C VAL A 138 8.10 4.18 -1.05
N LYS A 139 7.01 4.73 -0.51
CA LYS A 139 6.59 6.13 -0.72
C LYS A 139 7.06 7.03 0.42
N PHE A 140 7.00 6.52 1.66
CA PHE A 140 7.40 7.27 2.85
C PHE A 140 8.43 6.47 3.63
N TYR A 141 9.63 7.05 3.81
CA TYR A 141 10.68 6.43 4.61
C TYR A 141 10.55 6.92 6.05
N THR A 142 10.63 6.00 7.01
CA THR A 142 10.77 6.35 8.43
C THR A 142 12.21 6.74 8.76
N SER A 143 12.39 7.67 9.71
CA SER A 143 13.73 7.98 10.23
C SER A 143 14.24 6.95 11.21
N ASP A 144 13.30 6.26 11.85
CA ASP A 144 13.54 5.36 12.95
C ASP A 144 13.08 3.96 12.52
N PRO A 145 14.01 2.98 12.42
CA PRO A 145 13.68 1.59 12.14
C PRO A 145 12.71 0.98 13.16
N GLN A 146 12.66 1.49 14.40
CA GLN A 146 11.75 1.01 15.44
C GLN A 146 10.28 1.27 15.13
N ASN A 147 9.97 2.20 14.22
CA ASN A 147 8.60 2.46 13.78
C ASN A 147 8.04 1.40 12.83
N LEU A 148 8.89 0.51 12.31
CA LEU A 148 8.46 -0.61 11.48
C LEU A 148 8.32 -1.82 12.39
N HIS A 149 7.09 -2.17 12.75
CA HIS A 149 6.83 -3.23 13.70
C HIS A 149 6.79 -4.59 13.01
N ASP A 150 6.33 -4.63 11.76
CA ASP A 150 6.21 -5.85 10.99
C ASP A 150 7.52 -6.25 10.29
N GLU A 151 7.84 -7.54 10.34
CA GLU A 151 9.08 -8.08 9.77
C GLU A 151 9.12 -7.99 8.24
N LEU A 152 7.99 -8.27 7.58
CA LEU A 152 7.89 -8.17 6.13
C LEU A 152 8.06 -6.71 5.68
N THR A 153 7.46 -5.76 6.39
CA THR A 153 7.68 -4.33 6.13
C THR A 153 9.17 -3.97 6.19
N ARG A 154 9.89 -4.40 7.24
CA ARG A 154 11.34 -4.14 7.38
C ARG A 154 12.14 -4.75 6.23
N TYR A 155 11.85 -5.99 5.87
CA TYR A 155 12.50 -6.68 4.76
C TYR A 155 12.31 -5.93 3.42
N LEU A 156 11.08 -5.54 3.09
CA LEU A 156 10.78 -4.79 1.87
C LEU A 156 11.47 -3.42 1.84
N PHE A 157 11.60 -2.76 3.00
CA PHE A 157 12.41 -1.53 3.11
C PHE A 157 13.87 -1.76 2.75
N VAL A 158 14.49 -2.84 3.25
CA VAL A 158 15.88 -3.20 2.92
C VAL A 158 16.03 -3.44 1.41
N LEU A 159 15.08 -4.13 0.77
CA LEU A 159 15.11 -4.33 -0.68
C LEU A 159 15.02 -3.02 -1.46
N GLN A 160 14.15 -2.10 -1.05
CA GLN A 160 14.07 -0.77 -1.67
C GLN A 160 15.38 0.00 -1.50
N LEU A 161 15.99 -0.02 -0.31
CA LEU A 161 17.26 0.65 -0.06
C LEU A 161 18.39 0.05 -0.92
N LYS A 162 18.42 -1.28 -1.07
CA LYS A 162 19.37 -1.96 -1.97
C LYS A 162 19.20 -1.49 -3.42
N ASP A 163 17.96 -1.38 -3.90
CA ASP A 163 17.68 -0.87 -5.26
C ASP A 163 18.06 0.61 -5.41
N ASP A 164 17.77 1.44 -4.40
CA ASP A 164 18.08 2.87 -4.40
C ASP A 164 19.60 3.14 -4.40
N ILE A 165 20.38 2.34 -3.66
CA ILE A 165 21.85 2.41 -3.70
C ILE A 165 22.36 1.96 -5.07
N ARG A 166 21.88 0.82 -5.58
CA ARG A 166 22.29 0.29 -6.90
C ARG A 166 21.98 1.27 -8.04
N THR A 167 20.86 1.97 -7.97
CA THR A 167 20.43 2.93 -8.99
C THR A 167 21.04 4.32 -8.80
N GLY A 168 21.84 4.55 -7.74
CA GLY A 168 22.43 5.84 -7.43
C GLY A 168 21.43 6.89 -6.96
N LYS A 169 20.23 6.48 -6.54
CA LYS A 169 19.23 7.38 -5.94
C LYS A 169 19.59 7.74 -4.50
N LEU A 170 20.29 6.84 -3.81
CA LEU A 170 20.84 7.08 -2.49
C LEU A 170 22.37 7.08 -2.56
N ASP A 171 22.97 8.24 -2.31
CA ASP A 171 24.42 8.35 -2.19
C ASP A 171 24.85 7.66 -0.90
N CYS A 172 25.66 6.60 -1.03
CA CYS A 172 26.27 5.96 0.11
C CYS A 172 27.57 6.73 0.44
N PRO A 173 27.70 7.32 1.64
CA PRO A 173 28.96 7.94 2.03
C PRO A 173 30.05 6.87 2.09
N SER A 174 31.09 6.97 1.27
CA SER A 174 32.21 6.03 1.19
C SER A 174 33.12 6.12 2.43
N GLY A 175 32.61 5.69 3.58
CA GLY A 175 33.34 5.59 4.83
C GLY A 175 33.46 4.13 5.30
N PRO A 176 34.36 3.84 6.26
CA PRO A 176 34.57 2.50 6.82
C PRO A 176 33.30 1.86 7.43
N ASP A 177 32.27 2.66 7.73
CA ASP A 177 30.96 2.17 8.18
C ASP A 177 30.20 1.35 7.10
N VAL A 178 30.47 1.59 5.81
CA VAL A 178 29.83 0.87 4.70
C VAL A 178 30.36 -0.55 4.58
N GLU A 179 31.64 -0.74 4.86
CA GLU A 179 32.28 -2.06 4.90
C GLU A 179 31.70 -2.90 6.05
N LEU A 180 31.41 -2.27 7.18
CA LEU A 180 30.75 -2.91 8.33
C LEU A 180 29.30 -3.31 8.03
N ALA A 181 28.54 -2.45 7.32
CA ALA A 181 27.18 -2.74 6.89
C ALA A 181 27.11 -3.83 5.80
N ALA A 182 28.12 -3.91 4.92
CA ALA A 182 28.24 -4.96 3.92
C ALA A 182 28.51 -6.33 4.55
N LEU A 183 29.35 -6.39 5.59
CA LEU A 183 29.67 -7.62 6.34
C LEU A 183 28.48 -8.19 7.14
N THR A 184 27.47 -7.37 7.45
CA THR A 184 26.27 -7.82 8.18
C THR A 184 25.15 -8.33 7.26
N MET A 185 25.30 -8.21 5.94
CA MET A 185 24.35 -8.72 4.94
C MET A 185 24.84 -9.98 4.20
N GLN A 186 25.98 -10.56 4.61
CA GLN A 186 26.43 -11.90 4.21
C GLN A 186 25.82 -12.98 5.11
#